data_AF-A0A838PUJ6-F1
#
_entry.id   AF-A0A838PUJ6-F1
#
_cell.length_a   1.000
_cell.length_b   1.000
_cell.length_c   1.000
_cell.angle_alpha   90.00
_cell.angle_beta   90.00
_cell.angle_gamma   90.00
#
_symmetry.space_group_name_H-M   'P 1'
#
loop_
_entity.id
_entity.type
_entity.pdbx_description
1 polymer ?
#
loop_
_entity_poly.entity_id
_entity_poly.type
_entity_poly.pdbx_seq_one_letter_code
_entity_poly.pdbx_strand_id
1 'polypeptide(L)'
;MSAFPDVSGRAFFDGGYLDVNLTYGLRGVALSAGVMKQSTGSLRSGWHVYVGGGLGSAGPSVSLTVSPNAVSSGWNAAVSHSSGATMYQFGLDAAGKPFTEAGAGGPRSTALIAYHAWPVREL
;
A
#
# COMPACT_ATOMS: atom_id res chain seq x y z
N MET A 1 -15.65 11.89 16.92
CA MET A 1 -15.48 12.03 15.46
C MET A 1 -14.53 10.94 15.01
N SER A 2 -15.02 9.96 14.23
CA SER A 2 -14.15 8.93 13.63
C SER A 2 -13.43 9.56 12.44
N ALA A 3 -12.11 9.70 12.52
CA ALA A 3 -11.28 10.30 11.47
C ALA A 3 -10.79 9.29 10.43
N PHE A 4 -11.43 8.11 10.36
CA PHE A 4 -11.00 7.06 9.45
C PHE A 4 -11.92 7.01 8.22
N PRO A 5 -11.36 7.03 7.00
CA PRO A 5 -12.16 6.86 5.79
C PRO A 5 -12.87 5.50 5.82
N ASP A 6 -14.10 5.46 5.32
CA ASP A 6 -14.83 4.21 5.13
C ASP A 6 -14.11 3.38 4.06
N VAL A 7 -13.37 2.36 4.51
CA VAL A 7 -12.67 1.39 3.65
C VAL A 7 -13.51 0.12 3.50
N SER A 8 -14.81 0.29 3.28
CA SER A 8 -15.69 -0.80 2.88
C SER A 8 -15.28 -1.35 1.51
N GLY A 9 -15.61 -2.62 1.21
CA GLY A 9 -15.30 -3.24 -0.08
C GLY A 9 -15.80 -2.47 -1.31
N ARG A 10 -16.70 -1.50 -1.13
CA ARG A 10 -17.13 -0.53 -2.17
C ARG A 10 -15.98 0.35 -2.68
N ALA A 11 -15.05 0.73 -1.80
CA ALA A 11 -13.88 1.55 -2.14
C ALA A 11 -12.99 0.90 -3.21
N PHE A 12 -12.93 -0.43 -3.24
CA PHE A 12 -12.24 -1.16 -4.30
C PHE A 12 -12.96 -0.95 -5.64
N PHE A 13 -14.29 -1.11 -5.69
CA PHE A 13 -15.05 -1.05 -6.94
C PHE A 13 -15.09 0.34 -7.59
N ASP A 14 -14.91 1.41 -6.80
CA ASP A 14 -14.94 2.81 -7.29
C ASP A 14 -13.58 3.33 -7.83
N GLY A 15 -12.74 2.43 -8.34
CA GLY A 15 -11.45 2.78 -8.95
C GLY A 15 -10.25 2.73 -7.98
N GLY A 16 -10.42 2.09 -6.83
CA GLY A 16 -9.36 1.82 -5.86
C GLY A 16 -8.46 0.63 -6.22
N TYR A 17 -7.71 0.14 -5.24
CA TYR A 17 -6.94 -1.11 -5.35
C TYR A 17 -6.94 -1.92 -4.06
N LEU A 18 -6.65 -3.21 -4.22
CA LEU A 18 -6.36 -4.17 -3.16
C LEU A 18 -4.85 -4.43 -3.18
N ASP A 19 -4.20 -4.43 -2.02
CA ASP A 19 -2.77 -4.67 -1.89
C ASP A 19 -2.46 -5.80 -0.91
N VAL A 20 -1.50 -6.63 -1.29
CA VAL A 20 -0.84 -7.61 -0.43
C VAL A 20 0.63 -7.24 -0.33
N ASN A 21 1.06 -6.84 0.86
CA ASN A 21 2.42 -6.38 1.12
C ASN A 21 3.13 -7.32 2.09
N LEU A 22 4.39 -7.62 1.80
CA LEU A 22 5.35 -8.21 2.72
C LEU A 22 6.40 -7.16 3.06
N THR A 23 6.49 -6.81 4.35
CA THR A 23 7.53 -5.91 4.86
C THR A 23 8.44 -6.65 5.82
N TYR A 24 9.73 -6.36 5.74
CA TYR A 24 10.74 -6.87 6.65
C TYR A 24 11.64 -5.72 7.10
N GLY A 25 11.84 -5.54 8.40
CA GLY A 25 12.77 -4.53 8.90
C GLY A 25 14.00 -5.11 9.56
N LEU A 26 15.12 -4.43 9.33
CA LEU A 26 16.42 -4.72 9.91
C LEU A 26 17.05 -3.41 10.39
N ARG A 27 17.21 -3.24 11.71
CA ARG A 27 17.97 -2.12 12.32
C ARG A 27 17.59 -0.73 11.79
N GLY A 28 16.29 -0.43 11.70
CA GLY A 28 15.81 0.87 11.24
C GLY A 28 15.70 1.03 9.73
N VAL A 29 16.06 0.01 8.96
CA VAL A 29 15.75 -0.11 7.52
C VAL A 29 14.52 -1.00 7.36
N ALA A 30 13.59 -0.59 6.51
CA ALA A 30 12.45 -1.40 6.08
C ALA A 30 12.63 -1.78 4.61
N LEU A 31 12.39 -3.03 4.27
CA LEU A 31 12.26 -3.53 2.90
C LEU A 31 10.82 -3.97 2.70
N SER A 32 10.24 -3.68 1.55
CA SER A 32 8.86 -4.02 1.23
C SER A 32 8.76 -4.57 -0.18
N ALA A 33 7.91 -5.56 -0.36
CA ALA A 33 7.57 -6.12 -1.65
C ALA A 33 6.11 -6.58 -1.63
N GLY A 34 5.39 -6.40 -2.73
CA GLY A 34 3.98 -6.73 -2.74
C GLY A 34 3.36 -6.73 -4.12
N VAL A 35 2.07 -6.98 -4.12
CA VAL A 35 1.24 -7.07 -5.31
C VAL A 35 -0.05 -6.30 -5.08
N MET A 36 -0.35 -5.37 -5.99
CA MET A 36 -1.59 -4.60 -6.00
C MET A 36 -2.48 -5.05 -7.17
N LYS A 37 -3.77 -5.23 -6.94
CA LYS A 37 -4.78 -5.32 -8.00
C LYS A 37 -5.57 -4.03 -8.06
N GLN A 38 -5.46 -3.30 -9.16
CA GLN A 38 -6.33 -2.14 -9.41
C GLN A 38 -7.69 -2.59 -9.95
N SER A 39 -8.73 -1.94 -9.46
CA SER A 39 -10.10 -2.19 -9.87
C SER A 39 -10.34 -1.88 -11.34
N THR A 40 -11.27 -2.62 -11.95
CA THR A 40 -11.69 -2.46 -13.34
C THR A 40 -12.35 -1.12 -13.64
N GLY A 41 -12.85 -0.41 -12.62
CA GLY A 41 -13.34 0.97 -12.75
C GLY A 41 -12.24 2.03 -12.91
N SER A 42 -10.97 1.66 -12.68
CA SER A 42 -9.83 2.55 -12.88
C SER A 42 -9.38 2.52 -14.34
N LEU A 43 -9.01 3.69 -14.90
CA LEU A 43 -8.28 3.81 -16.17
C LEU A 43 -6.93 3.06 -16.17
N ARG A 44 -6.53 2.53 -15.02
CA ARG A 44 -5.26 1.85 -14.75
C ARG A 44 -5.48 0.44 -14.19
N SER A 45 -6.62 -0.17 -14.53
CA SER A 45 -6.96 -1.53 -14.13
C SER A 45 -5.86 -2.52 -14.50
N GLY A 46 -5.59 -3.48 -13.62
CA GLY A 46 -4.50 -4.43 -13.81
C GLY A 46 -3.74 -4.75 -12.54
N TRP A 47 -2.86 -5.75 -12.66
CA TRP A 47 -1.97 -6.14 -11.58
C TRP A 47 -0.71 -5.28 -11.61
N HIS A 48 -0.23 -4.92 -10.42
CA HIS A 48 1.06 -4.29 -10.24
C HIS A 48 1.88 -5.10 -9.25
N VAL A 49 3.16 -5.28 -9.53
CA VAL A 49 4.14 -5.76 -8.55
C VAL A 49 4.98 -4.58 -8.10
N TYR A 50 5.46 -4.60 -6.86
CA TYR A 50 6.38 -3.58 -6.39
C TYR A 50 7.42 -4.13 -5.45
N VAL A 51 8.55 -3.44 -5.41
CA VAL A 51 9.57 -3.58 -4.39
C VAL A 51 10.02 -2.20 -3.95
N GLY A 52 10.47 -2.11 -2.71
CA GLY A 52 10.85 -0.85 -2.12
C GLY A 52 11.57 -1.03 -0.81
N GLY A 53 11.88 0.12 -0.22
CA GLY A 53 12.44 0.18 1.10
C GLY A 53 12.48 1.60 1.63
N GLY A 54 12.94 1.72 2.85
CA GLY A 54 13.10 3.01 3.50
C GLY A 54 13.47 2.84 4.96
N LEU A 55 12.96 3.72 5.80
CA LEU A 55 13.43 3.90 7.17
C LEU A 55 12.30 3.75 8.17
N GLY A 56 12.56 3.05 9.27
CA GLY A 56 11.63 2.91 10.38
C GLY A 56 11.73 1.58 11.11
N SER A 57 10.90 1.43 12.14
CA SER A 57 10.75 0.18 12.87
C SER A 57 9.70 -0.67 12.16
N ALA A 58 10.09 -1.33 11.08
CA ALA A 58 9.27 -2.38 10.48
C ALA A 58 9.59 -3.72 11.15
N GLY A 59 8.59 -4.40 11.71
CA GLY A 59 8.70 -5.83 11.99
C GLY A 59 8.51 -6.64 10.70
N PRO A 60 8.84 -7.94 10.69
CA PRO A 60 8.33 -8.82 9.65
C PRO A 60 6.80 -8.82 9.69
N SER A 61 6.17 -8.39 8.60
CA SER A 61 4.72 -8.27 8.50
C SER A 61 4.22 -8.67 7.13
N VAL A 62 3.08 -9.35 7.11
CA VAL A 62 2.23 -9.46 5.93
C VAL A 62 1.00 -8.60 6.17
N SER A 63 0.60 -7.82 5.18
CA SER A 63 -0.63 -7.03 5.23
C SER A 63 -1.51 -7.22 4.01
N LEU A 64 -2.79 -7.02 4.24
CA LEU A 64 -3.84 -6.95 3.23
C LEU A 64 -4.54 -5.61 3.42
N THR A 65 -4.38 -4.70 2.47
CA THR A 65 -4.91 -3.34 2.53
C THR A 65 -5.78 -3.03 1.32
N VAL A 66 -6.73 -2.11 1.51
CA VAL A 66 -7.56 -1.55 0.44
C VAL A 66 -7.37 -0.05 0.43
N SER A 67 -7.29 0.49 -0.78
CA SER A 67 -7.25 1.92 -1.06
C SER A 67 -8.46 2.32 -1.88
N PRO A 68 -9.13 3.44 -1.59
CA PRO A 68 -10.11 4.05 -2.49
C PRO A 68 -9.46 4.78 -3.68
N ASN A 69 -8.13 4.97 -3.66
CA ASN A 69 -7.41 5.72 -4.68
C ASN A 69 -6.58 4.78 -5.55
N ALA A 70 -6.61 4.92 -6.87
CA ALA A 70 -5.64 4.25 -7.75
C ALA A 70 -4.21 4.77 -7.52
N VAL A 71 -3.21 3.90 -7.73
CA VAL A 71 -1.78 4.27 -7.68
C VAL A 71 -1.17 4.30 -9.07
N SER A 72 -0.18 5.16 -9.28
CA SER A 72 0.59 5.21 -10.52
C SER A 72 1.68 4.14 -10.56
N SER A 73 1.92 3.59 -11.75
CA SER A 73 3.18 2.89 -12.02
C SER A 73 4.34 3.90 -11.88
N GLY A 74 5.48 3.46 -11.37
CA GLY A 74 6.63 4.32 -11.06
C GLY A 74 6.99 4.33 -9.57
N TRP A 75 7.82 5.29 -9.17
CA TRP A 75 8.21 5.51 -7.77
C TRP A 75 7.10 6.19 -6.97
N ASN A 76 6.68 5.53 -5.90
CA ASN A 76 5.71 6.02 -4.93
C ASN A 76 6.39 6.11 -3.55
N ALA A 77 5.87 6.95 -2.67
CA ALA A 77 6.36 7.09 -1.31
C ALA A 77 5.21 7.12 -0.31
N ALA A 78 5.32 6.37 0.77
CA ALA A 78 4.26 6.27 1.76
C ALA A 78 4.81 6.12 3.18
N VAL A 79 4.06 6.65 4.13
CA VAL A 79 4.23 6.34 5.54
C VAL A 79 3.27 5.23 5.88
N SER A 80 3.80 4.10 6.30
CA SER A 80 3.04 2.97 6.80
C SER A 80 3.06 2.95 8.33
N HIS A 81 1.91 2.62 8.92
CA HIS A 81 1.75 2.42 10.34
C HIS A 81 0.92 1.16 10.58
N SER A 82 1.48 0.20 11.30
CA SER A 82 0.73 -0.94 11.83
C SER A 82 0.64 -0.83 13.35
N SER A 83 -0.52 -1.19 13.90
CA SER A 83 -0.74 -1.34 15.34
C SER A 83 -1.62 -2.55 15.60
N GLY A 84 -1.01 -3.63 16.09
CA GLY A 84 -1.73 -4.89 16.35
C GLY A 84 -2.10 -5.57 15.05
N ALA A 85 -3.40 -5.75 14.81
CA ALA A 85 -3.94 -6.35 13.60
C ALA A 85 -4.31 -5.32 12.53
N THR A 86 -4.17 -4.02 12.81
CA THR A 86 -4.61 -2.95 11.92
C THR A 86 -3.41 -2.29 11.24
N MET A 87 -3.53 -2.03 9.94
CA MET A 87 -2.54 -1.31 9.16
C MET A 87 -3.17 -0.12 8.44
N TYR A 88 -2.45 0.98 8.42
CA TYR A 88 -2.78 2.20 7.71
C TYR A 88 -1.57 2.67 6.91
N GLN A 89 -1.83 3.21 5.73
CA GLN A 89 -0.81 3.83 4.90
C GLN A 89 -1.34 5.13 4.30
N PHE A 90 -0.49 6.13 4.21
CA PHE A 90 -0.77 7.35 3.46
C PHE A 90 0.47 7.75 2.68
N GLY A 91 0.29 8.23 1.46
CA GLY A 91 1.42 8.48 0.58
C GLY A 91 1.11 9.34 -0.63
N LEU A 92 2.12 9.50 -1.47
CA LEU A 92 2.06 10.14 -2.77
C LEU A 92 2.46 9.13 -3.83
N ASP A 93 1.68 9.07 -4.90
CA ASP A 93 1.99 8.23 -6.04
C ASP A 93 3.02 8.89 -6.99
N ALA A 94 3.47 8.15 -8.00
CA ALA A 94 4.44 8.64 -8.99
C ALA A 94 3.95 9.88 -9.79
N ALA A 95 2.65 10.15 -9.82
CA ALA A 95 2.06 11.34 -10.43
C ALA A 95 1.84 12.48 -9.42
N GLY A 96 2.29 12.33 -8.18
CA GLY A 96 2.12 13.30 -7.10
C GLY A 96 0.71 13.32 -6.50
N LYS A 97 -0.13 12.32 -6.78
CA LYS A 97 -1.48 12.21 -6.22
C LYS A 97 -1.44 11.54 -4.86
N PRO A 98 -2.17 12.07 -3.87
CA PRO A 98 -2.27 11.42 -2.56
C PRO A 98 -3.09 10.13 -2.66
N PHE A 99 -2.71 9.15 -1.85
CA PHE A 99 -3.50 7.95 -1.62
C PHE A 99 -3.50 7.58 -0.14
N THR A 100 -4.53 6.83 0.27
CA THR A 100 -4.62 6.22 1.59
C THR A 100 -4.97 4.75 1.47
N GLU A 101 -4.49 3.95 2.40
CA GLU A 101 -4.85 2.55 2.50
C GLU A 101 -5.16 2.19 3.94
N ALA A 102 -6.09 1.27 4.13
CA ALA A 102 -6.30 0.64 5.42
C ALA A 102 -6.59 -0.84 5.25
N GLY A 103 -6.28 -1.61 6.28
CA GLY A 103 -6.61 -3.02 6.32
C GLY A 103 -5.98 -3.71 7.51
N ALA A 104 -5.58 -4.95 7.28
CA ALA A 104 -5.02 -5.80 8.31
C ALA A 104 -3.53 -6.05 8.08
N GLY A 105 -2.75 -6.10 9.16
CA GLY A 105 -1.32 -6.42 9.12
C GLY A 105 -0.78 -6.64 10.53
N GLY A 106 0.36 -7.34 10.65
CA GLY A 106 1.03 -7.61 11.93
C GLY A 106 2.36 -6.85 12.09
N PRO A 107 3.12 -7.17 13.15
CA PRO A 107 3.09 -6.45 14.42
C PRO A 107 3.37 -4.93 14.30
N ARG A 108 3.19 -4.21 15.41
CA ARG A 108 3.29 -2.74 15.47
C ARG A 108 4.54 -2.22 14.75
N SER A 109 4.33 -1.38 13.73
CA SER A 109 5.40 -0.85 12.89
C SER A 109 5.13 0.58 12.47
N THR A 110 6.18 1.32 12.15
CA THR A 110 6.06 2.63 11.52
C THR A 110 7.27 2.82 10.62
N ALA A 111 7.04 3.04 9.33
CA ALA A 111 8.10 3.22 8.35
C ALA A 111 7.70 4.22 7.26
N LEU A 112 8.69 4.96 6.78
CA LEU A 112 8.63 5.65 5.50
C LEU A 112 9.19 4.69 4.45
N ILE A 113 8.41 4.36 3.43
CA ILE A 113 8.77 3.42 2.37
C ILE A 113 8.67 4.14 1.03
N ALA A 114 9.75 4.09 0.25
CA ALA A 114 9.70 4.37 -1.18
C ALA A 114 9.69 3.04 -1.94
N TYR A 115 8.76 2.88 -2.87
CA TYR A 115 8.62 1.65 -3.65
C TYR A 115 8.35 1.97 -5.11
N HIS A 116 8.83 1.10 -6.00
CA HIS A 116 8.55 1.22 -7.42
C HIS A 116 7.50 0.20 -7.82
N ALA A 117 6.41 0.64 -8.44
CA ALA A 117 5.32 -0.21 -8.93
C ALA A 117 5.40 -0.42 -10.44
N TRP A 118 5.41 -1.67 -10.89
CA TRP A 118 5.41 -2.04 -12.30
C TRP A 118 4.08 -2.70 -12.68
N PRO A 119 3.47 -2.33 -13.83
CA PRO A 119 2.31 -3.03 -14.34
C PRO A 119 2.72 -4.42 -14.82
N VAL A 120 1.92 -5.42 -14.48
CA VAL A 120 2.04 -6.79 -15.00
C VAL A 120 1.17 -6.89 -16.25
N ARG A 121 1.76 -7.32 -17.36
CA ARG A 121 1.00 -7.60 -18.58
C ARG A 121 0.23 -8.90 -18.39
N GLU A 122 -1.07 -8.87 -18.61
CA GLU A 122 -1.87 -10.08 -18.72
C GLU A 122 -1.51 -10.76 -20.05
N LEU A 123 -1.16 -12.05 -20.01
CA LEU A 123 -0.78 -12.88 -21.16
C LEU A 123 -2.01 -13.46 -21.85
#